data_AF-A0A0Q6S2T8-F1
#
_entry.id   AF-A0A0Q6S2T8-F1
#
_cell.length_a   1.000
_cell.length_b   1.000
_cell.length_c   1.000
_cell.angle_alpha   90.00
_cell.angle_beta   90.00
_cell.angle_gamma   90.00
#
_symmetry.space_group_name_H-M   'P 1'
#
loop_
_entity.id
_entity.type
_entity.pdbx_description
1 polymer ?
#
loop_
_entity_poly.entity_id
_entity_poly.type
_entity_poly.pdbx_seq_one_letter_code
_entity_poly.pdbx_strand_id
1 'polypeptide(L)'
;MPKTLPRRAIAILASVVIAAAALFALYTWVVLHWSYSEGERAGYLQKLSRKGWLCKTWEGEILLSSMPGAIPERFNFTVRDENVVRQLQAAMGQRVQLTYEQHIGVPTSCFGETEYFVDKAVIGGANPVAPSNM
;
A
#
# COMPACT_ATOMS: atom_id res chain seq x y z
N MET A 1 2.49 -47.49 -17.50
CA MET A 1 3.77 -47.57 -16.77
C MET A 1 4.14 -46.18 -16.28
N PRO A 2 4.14 -45.90 -14.97
CA PRO A 2 4.63 -44.61 -14.48
C PRO A 2 6.15 -44.56 -14.67
N LYS A 3 6.63 -43.65 -15.52
CA LYS A 3 8.08 -43.42 -15.69
C LYS A 3 8.60 -42.76 -14.43
N THR A 4 9.37 -43.49 -13.63
CA THR A 4 10.07 -42.92 -12.47
C THR A 4 11.13 -41.94 -12.99
N LEU A 5 10.94 -40.65 -12.71
CA LEU A 5 11.92 -39.63 -13.07
C LEU A 5 13.26 -39.91 -12.38
N PRO A 6 14.40 -39.79 -13.08
CA PRO A 6 15.70 -40.07 -12.49
C PRO A 6 15.98 -39.08 -11.35
N ARG A 7 16.50 -39.58 -10.21
CA ARG A 7 16.81 -38.78 -9.01
C ARG A 7 17.59 -37.49 -9.30
N ARG A 8 18.46 -37.49 -10.32
CA ARG A 8 19.22 -36.32 -10.77
C ARG A 8 18.34 -35.25 -11.43
N ALA A 9 17.35 -35.63 -12.24
CA ALA A 9 16.41 -34.69 -12.84
C ALA A 9 15.50 -34.04 -11.79
N ILE A 10 15.11 -34.81 -10.76
CA ILE A 10 14.35 -34.27 -9.62
C ILE A 10 15.19 -33.25 -8.85
N ALA A 11 16.46 -33.54 -8.59
CA ALA A 11 17.37 -32.61 -7.91
C ALA A 11 17.59 -31.32 -8.71
N ILE A 12 17.76 -31.41 -10.04
CA ILE A 12 17.90 -30.24 -10.92
C ILE A 12 16.63 -29.41 -10.93
N LEU A 13 15.46 -30.02 -11.13
CA LEU A 13 14.17 -29.33 -11.07
C LEU A 13 13.96 -28.63 -9.71
N ALA A 14 14.26 -29.33 -8.60
CA ALA A 14 14.18 -28.74 -7.27
C ALA A 14 15.12 -27.54 -7.12
N SER A 15 16.37 -27.62 -7.60
CA SER A 15 17.30 -26.50 -7.55
C SER A 15 16.84 -25.29 -8.36
N VAL A 16 16.22 -25.52 -9.53
CA VAL A 16 15.68 -24.43 -10.37
C VAL A 16 14.50 -23.77 -9.67
N VAL A 17 13.60 -24.55 -9.07
CA VAL A 17 12.45 -24.02 -8.32
C VAL A 17 12.92 -23.22 -7.10
N ILE A 18 13.90 -23.72 -6.36
CA ILE A 18 14.48 -23.01 -5.21
C ILE A 18 15.15 -21.70 -5.65
N ALA A 19 15.93 -21.73 -6.73
CA ALA A 19 16.56 -20.53 -7.28
C ALA A 19 15.52 -19.49 -7.72
N ALA A 20 14.46 -19.92 -8.40
CA ALA A 20 13.37 -19.04 -8.81
C ALA A 20 12.63 -18.43 -7.61
N ALA A 21 12.35 -19.23 -6.56
CA ALA A 21 11.73 -18.74 -5.34
C ALA A 21 12.62 -17.74 -4.59
N ALA A 22 13.94 -17.99 -4.54
CA ALA A 22 14.90 -17.08 -3.92
C ALA A 22 15.00 -15.75 -4.68
N LEU A 23 15.03 -15.79 -6.02
CA LEU A 23 15.02 -14.58 -6.85
C LEU A 23 13.73 -13.79 -6.67
N PHE A 24 12.58 -14.46 -6.61
CA PHE A 24 11.29 -13.81 -6.35
C PHE A 24 11.26 -13.15 -4.98
N ALA A 25 11.74 -13.83 -3.93
CA ALA A 25 11.83 -13.28 -2.59
C ALA A 25 12.78 -12.08 -2.49
N LEU A 26 13.92 -12.13 -3.20
CA LEU A 26 14.84 -11.00 -3.27
C LEU A 26 14.19 -9.80 -3.99
N TYR A 27 13.51 -10.05 -5.10
CA TYR A 27 12.79 -9.02 -5.85
C TYR A 27 11.70 -8.34 -5.00
N THR A 28 10.85 -9.13 -4.32
CA THR A 28 9.79 -8.57 -3.46
C THR A 28 10.37 -7.77 -2.31
N TRP A 29 11.49 -8.24 -1.73
CA TRP A 29 12.20 -7.52 -0.69
C TRP A 29 12.72 -6.16 -1.19
N VAL A 30 13.37 -6.11 -2.34
CA VAL A 30 13.87 -4.86 -2.92
C VAL A 30 12.73 -3.89 -3.20
N VAL A 31 11.66 -4.34 -3.86
CA VAL A 31 10.51 -3.48 -4.21
C VAL A 31 9.84 -2.86 -2.98
N LEU A 32 9.68 -3.64 -1.90
CA LEU A 32 9.00 -3.16 -0.69
C LEU A 32 9.87 -2.33 0.26
N HIS A 33 11.16 -2.22 -0.01
CA HIS A 33 12.08 -1.40 0.79
C HIS A 33 12.67 -0.23 -0.01
N TRP A 34 12.48 -0.21 -1.34
CA TRP A 34 12.96 0.85 -2.20
C TRP A 34 11.82 1.79 -2.58
N SER A 35 11.78 2.95 -1.95
CA SER A 35 10.85 4.02 -2.31
C SER A 35 11.27 4.67 -3.64
N TYR A 36 10.36 4.69 -4.61
CA TYR A 36 10.52 5.44 -5.85
C TYR A 36 10.27 6.93 -5.63
N SER A 37 9.28 7.26 -4.80
CA SER A 37 8.86 8.64 -4.52
C SER A 37 8.29 8.74 -3.11
N GLU A 38 8.65 9.80 -2.41
CA GLU A 38 8.14 10.10 -1.07
C GLU A 38 7.35 11.40 -1.13
N GLY A 39 6.24 11.47 -0.39
CA GLY A 39 5.42 12.68 -0.41
C GLY A 39 4.38 12.74 0.69
N GLU A 40 3.64 13.84 0.69
CA GLU A 40 2.55 14.07 1.64
C GLU A 40 1.25 14.42 0.91
N ARG A 41 0.14 13.90 1.40
CA ARG A 41 -1.22 14.23 0.92
C ARG A 41 -2.12 14.51 2.10
N ALA A 42 -2.88 15.60 2.03
CA ALA A 42 -3.86 15.96 3.04
C ALA A 42 -5.28 15.89 2.47
N GLY A 43 -6.19 15.26 3.21
CA GLY A 43 -7.55 15.04 2.75
C GLY A 43 -8.44 14.54 3.87
N TYR A 44 -9.70 14.23 3.53
CA TYR A 44 -10.65 13.65 4.48
C TYR A 44 -10.64 12.13 4.36
N LEU A 45 -10.42 11.43 5.48
CA LEU A 45 -10.44 9.98 5.50
C LEU A 45 -11.87 9.46 5.36
N GLN A 46 -12.17 8.86 4.21
CA GLN A 46 -13.52 8.36 3.93
C GLN A 46 -13.67 6.87 4.18
N LYS A 47 -12.62 6.11 3.88
CA LYS A 47 -12.67 4.66 3.97
C LYS A 47 -11.36 4.12 4.49
N LEU A 48 -11.48 3.11 5.34
CA LEU A 48 -10.39 2.24 5.72
C LEU A 48 -10.98 0.84 5.87
N SER A 49 -10.49 -0.12 5.09
CA SER A 49 -11.01 -1.48 5.08
C SER A 49 -9.89 -2.50 5.03
N ARG A 50 -10.08 -3.58 5.78
CA ARG A 50 -9.20 -4.74 5.72
C ARG A 50 -9.73 -5.71 4.66
N LYS A 51 -9.13 -5.71 3.47
CA LYS A 51 -9.58 -6.51 2.32
C LYS A 51 -8.48 -7.43 1.80
N GLY A 52 -8.88 -8.44 1.04
CA GLY A 52 -7.98 -9.46 0.48
C GLY A 52 -8.53 -10.88 0.64
N TRP A 53 -8.29 -11.73 -0.36
CA TRP A 53 -8.80 -13.11 -0.41
C TRP A 53 -7.84 -14.11 0.27
N LEU A 54 -6.55 -14.05 -0.06
CA LEU A 54 -5.50 -14.90 0.53
C LEU A 54 -4.76 -14.20 1.68
N CYS A 55 -4.29 -12.98 1.44
CA CYS A 55 -3.66 -12.14 2.45
C CYS A 55 -4.50 -10.87 2.61
N LYS A 56 -4.77 -10.48 3.86
CA LYS A 56 -5.58 -9.30 4.16
C LYS A 56 -4.68 -8.09 4.42
N THR A 57 -4.81 -7.05 3.60
CA THR A 57 -4.13 -5.77 3.74
C THR A 57 -5.11 -4.69 4.19
N TRP A 58 -4.59 -3.62 4.80
CA TRP A 58 -5.38 -2.45 5.16
C TRP A 58 -5.30 -1.42 4.06
N GLU A 59 -6.46 -1.08 3.51
CA GLU A 59 -6.57 -0.23 2.34
C GLU A 59 -7.47 0.95 2.68
N GLY A 60 -6.93 2.15 2.52
CA GLY A 60 -7.56 3.41 2.85
C GLY A 60 -7.85 4.25 1.61
N GLU A 61 -8.79 5.18 1.77
CA GLU A 61 -9.14 6.18 0.77
C GLU A 61 -9.33 7.54 1.46
N ILE A 62 -8.60 8.56 0.97
CA ILE A 62 -8.87 9.96 1.32
C ILE A 62 -9.44 10.72 0.13
N LEU A 63 -10.26 11.72 0.43
CA LEU A 63 -10.69 12.71 -0.54
C LEU A 63 -9.81 13.95 -0.45
N LEU A 64 -9.11 14.23 -1.54
CA LEU A 64 -8.39 15.46 -1.77
C LEU A 64 -9.41 16.52 -2.22
N SER A 65 -9.68 17.50 -1.35
CA SER A 65 -10.52 18.64 -1.70
C SER A 65 -9.62 19.80 -2.10
N SER A 66 -9.59 20.11 -3.40
CA SER A 66 -8.84 21.25 -3.95
C SER A 66 -9.71 22.50 -4.14
N MET A 67 -11.03 22.34 -4.37
CA MET A 67 -11.97 23.45 -4.56
C MET A 67 -13.38 23.12 -4.05
N PRO A 68 -14.08 24.08 -3.39
CA PRO A 68 -15.49 23.93 -3.04
C PRO A 68 -16.34 23.70 -4.29
N GLY A 69 -17.17 22.64 -4.29
CA GLY A 69 -18.07 22.31 -5.39
C GLY A 69 -17.47 21.47 -6.53
N ALA A 70 -16.16 21.23 -6.54
CA ALA A 70 -15.54 20.26 -7.44
C ALA A 70 -15.68 18.83 -6.90
N ILE A 71 -15.70 17.83 -7.80
CA ILE A 71 -15.66 16.42 -7.40
C ILE A 71 -14.29 16.16 -6.78
N PRO A 72 -14.19 15.76 -5.51
CA PRO A 72 -12.91 15.52 -4.85
C PRO A 72 -12.16 14.35 -5.51
N GLU A 73 -10.85 14.48 -5.66
CA GLU A 73 -10.02 13.38 -6.14
C GLU A 73 -9.85 12.34 -5.03
N ARG A 74 -9.99 11.06 -5.37
CA ARG A 74 -9.78 9.94 -4.45
C ARG A 74 -8.34 9.50 -4.49
N PHE A 75 -7.69 9.49 -3.33
CA PHE A 75 -6.39 8.88 -3.17
C PHE A 75 -6.50 7.60 -2.36
N ASN A 76 -6.20 6.48 -3.04
CA ASN A 76 -6.16 5.16 -2.44
C ASN A 76 -4.73 4.87 -1.97
N PHE A 77 -4.62 4.28 -0.78
CA PHE A 77 -3.34 3.95 -0.18
C PHE A 77 -3.44 2.65 0.63
N THR A 78 -2.30 2.01 0.81
CA THR A 78 -2.14 0.80 1.63
C THR A 78 -1.42 1.16 2.92
N VAL A 79 -1.82 0.55 4.04
CA VAL A 79 -1.15 0.72 5.34
C VAL A 79 -0.66 -0.63 5.83
N ARG A 80 0.60 -0.72 6.23
CA ARG A 80 1.21 -1.95 6.75
C ARG A 80 1.39 -1.92 8.28
N ASP A 81 1.64 -0.74 8.85
CA ASP A 81 1.80 -0.58 10.30
C ASP A 81 0.44 -0.56 11.02
N GLU A 82 0.23 -1.50 11.94
CA GLU A 82 -0.99 -1.58 12.74
C GLU A 82 -1.21 -0.35 13.64
N ASN A 83 -0.14 0.33 14.07
CA ASN A 83 -0.27 1.56 14.87
C ASN A 83 -0.88 2.69 14.05
N VAL A 84 -0.43 2.86 12.82
CA VAL A 84 -0.97 3.85 11.87
C VAL A 84 -2.42 3.50 11.54
N VAL A 85 -2.72 2.21 11.33
CA VAL A 85 -4.11 1.74 11.13
C VAL A 85 -5.01 2.14 12.29
N ARG A 86 -4.58 1.95 13.54
CA ARG A 86 -5.38 2.32 14.72
C ARG A 86 -5.60 3.83 14.81
N GLN A 87 -4.59 4.64 14.49
CA GLN A 87 -4.71 6.09 14.43
C GLN A 87 -5.73 6.52 13.36
N LEU A 88 -5.64 5.93 12.16
CA LEU A 88 -6.56 6.20 11.06
C LEU A 88 -7.99 5.73 11.36
N GLN A 89 -8.17 4.58 12.00
CA GLN A 89 -9.49 4.12 12.46
C GLN A 89 -10.13 5.11 13.44
N ALA A 90 -9.35 5.69 14.34
CA ALA A 90 -9.84 6.73 15.25
C ALA A 90 -10.13 8.07 14.54
N ALA A 91 -9.47 8.32 13.40
CA ALA A 91 -9.61 9.53 12.60
C ALA A 91 -10.61 9.42 11.44
N MET A 92 -11.45 8.39 11.41
CA MET A 92 -12.45 8.19 10.36
C MET A 92 -13.38 9.40 10.23
N GLY A 93 -13.56 9.90 9.00
CA GLY A 93 -14.35 11.10 8.71
C GLY A 93 -13.65 12.42 9.04
N GLN A 94 -12.44 12.40 9.61
CA GLN A 94 -11.66 13.59 9.94
C GLN A 94 -10.66 13.94 8.82
N ARG A 95 -10.17 15.18 8.86
CA ARG A 95 -9.06 15.62 8.01
C ARG A 95 -7.75 15.04 8.54
N VAL A 96 -7.03 14.36 7.67
CA VAL A 96 -5.74 13.72 7.96
C VAL A 96 -4.69 14.19 6.96
N GLN A 97 -3.44 14.27 7.41
CA GLN A 97 -2.27 14.41 6.55
C GLN A 97 -1.50 13.10 6.59
N LEU A 98 -1.28 12.51 5.42
CA LEU A 98 -0.62 11.23 5.24
C LEU A 98 0.74 11.46 4.60
N THR A 99 1.79 10.93 5.21
CA THR A 99 3.11 10.78 4.59
C THR A 99 3.16 9.38 3.97
N TYR A 100 3.51 9.31 2.69
CA TYR A 100 3.52 8.07 1.94
C TYR A 100 4.83 7.87 1.18
N GLU A 101 5.16 6.60 0.97
CA GLU A 101 6.19 6.12 0.06
C GLU A 101 5.52 5.40 -1.12
N GLN A 102 5.98 5.69 -2.34
CA GLN A 102 5.50 5.04 -3.56
C GLN A 102 6.47 3.94 -3.94
N HIS A 103 6.02 2.69 -3.95
CA HIS A 103 6.80 1.53 -4.34
C HIS A 103 6.24 0.99 -5.67
N ILE A 104 7.01 1.11 -6.76
CA ILE A 104 6.56 0.69 -8.11
C ILE A 104 6.85 -0.80 -8.31
N GLY A 105 5.87 -1.51 -8.90
CA GLY A 105 6.06 -2.91 -9.29
C GLY A 105 5.79 -3.92 -8.18
N VAL A 106 4.91 -3.59 -7.22
CA VAL A 106 4.48 -4.53 -6.17
C VAL A 106 3.92 -5.81 -6.83
N PRO A 107 4.54 -6.98 -6.63
CA PRO A 107 4.29 -8.14 -7.47
C PRO A 107 2.94 -8.83 -7.20
N THR A 108 2.36 -8.65 -6.02
CA THR A 108 1.09 -9.30 -5.65
C THR A 108 0.27 -8.42 -4.72
N SER A 109 -1.06 -8.59 -4.77
CA SER A 109 -2.01 -7.95 -3.85
C SER A 109 -1.87 -8.40 -2.40
N CYS A 110 -1.07 -9.44 -2.12
CA CYS A 110 -0.74 -9.83 -0.76
C CYS A 110 0.15 -8.82 -0.03
N PHE A 111 0.90 -7.98 -0.77
CA PHE A 111 1.78 -6.97 -0.19
C PHE A 111 1.14 -5.58 -0.11
N GLY A 112 0.19 -5.30 -1.00
CA GLY A 112 -0.63 -4.10 -1.03
C GLY A 112 -1.43 -4.04 -2.32
N GLU A 113 -2.64 -3.47 -2.29
CA GLU A 113 -3.41 -3.24 -3.52
C GLU A 113 -2.99 -1.97 -4.28
N THR A 114 -2.27 -1.07 -3.60
CA THR A 114 -1.81 0.18 -4.19
C THR A 114 -0.28 0.23 -4.18
N GLU A 115 0.28 1.14 -4.98
CA GLU A 115 1.70 1.46 -4.97
C GLU A 115 2.05 2.47 -3.85
N TYR A 116 1.06 3.01 -3.13
CA TYR A 116 1.25 4.06 -2.14
C TYR A 116 1.12 3.49 -0.74
N PHE A 117 2.24 3.41 -0.02
CA PHE A 117 2.30 2.92 1.34
C PHE A 117 2.37 4.08 2.32
N VAL A 118 1.44 4.14 3.27
CA VAL A 118 1.42 5.21 4.27
C VAL A 118 2.15 4.76 5.53
N ASP A 119 3.20 5.51 5.87
CA ASP A 119 4.05 5.24 7.03
C ASP A 119 3.68 6.11 8.23
N LYS A 120 3.12 7.30 7.99
CA LYS A 120 2.71 8.23 9.05
C LYS A 120 1.40 8.91 8.72
N ALA A 121 0.57 9.06 9.75
CA ALA A 121 -0.68 9.81 9.68
C ALA A 121 -0.72 10.84 10.81
N VAL A 122 -1.08 12.08 10.47
CA VAL A 122 -1.30 13.17 11.42
C VAL A 122 -2.78 13.55 11.36
N ILE A 123 -3.43 13.53 12.52
CA ILE A 123 -4.84 13.89 12.67
C ILE A 123 -4.94 15.40 12.84
N GLY A 124 -5.71 16.05 11.98
CA GLY A 124 -5.91 17.48 12.02
C GLY A 124 -4.78 18.25 11.33
N GLY A 125 -5.20 19.13 10.43
CA GLY A 125 -4.36 20.18 9.86
C GLY A 125 -5.27 21.32 9.43
N ALA A 126 -4.77 22.55 9.42
CA ALA A 126 -5.55 23.72 9.05
C ALA A 126 -6.25 23.51 7.69
N ASN A 127 -7.55 23.77 7.63
CA ASN A 127 -8.25 23.86 6.36
C ASN A 127 -7.56 24.95 5.51
N PRO A 128 -7.40 24.75 4.19
CA PRO A 128 -7.06 25.87 3.32
C PRO A 128 -8.10 26.97 3.56
N VAL A 129 -7.65 28.15 3.97
CA VAL A 129 -8.54 29.30 4.19
C VAL A 129 -9.16 29.63 2.83
N ALA A 130 -10.49 29.57 2.75
CA ALA A 130 -11.20 29.93 1.52
C ALA A 130 -10.83 31.36 1.11
N PRO A 131 -10.65 31.67 -0.19
CA PRO A 131 -10.29 33.02 -0.64
C PRO A 131 -11.29 34.11 -0.20
N SER A 132 -12.53 33.74 0.11
CA SER A 132 -13.57 34.65 0.62
C SER A 132 -13.33 35.16 2.04
N ASN A 133 -12.37 34.56 2.76
CA ASN A 133 -12.02 34.90 4.15
C ASN A 133 -10.63 35.53 4.24
N MET A 134 -10.09 36.03 3.13
CA MET A 134 -8.85 36.83 3.04
C MET A 134 -9.16 38.30 2.77
#